data_AF-X1UGM2-F1
#
_entry.id   AF-X1UGM2-F1
#
_cell.length_a   1.000
_cell.length_b   1.000
_cell.length_c   1.000
_cell.angle_alpha   90.00
_cell.angle_beta   90.00
_cell.angle_gamma   90.00
#
_symmetry.space_group_name_H-M   'P 1'
#
loop_
_entity.id
_entity.type
_entity.pdbx_description
1 polymer ?
#
loop_
_entity_poly.entity_id
_entity_poly.type
_entity_poly.pdbx_seq_one_letter_code
_entity_poly.pdbx_strand_id
1 'polypeptide(L)' 'HEEKSDSELLIIEKMNHVLKEAPADRAGNLATYTNPELPLSSGLVSGIIE' A
#
# COMPACT_ATOMS: atom_id res chain seq x y z
N HIS A 1 -10.33 -5.99 -20.29
CA HIS A 1 -10.10 -6.31 -18.86
C HIS A 1 -11.49 -6.26 -18.26
N GLU A 2 -12.10 -7.42 -18.04
CA GLU A 2 -13.44 -7.54 -17.45
C GLU A 2 -13.21 -7.84 -15.97
N GLU A 3 -13.82 -7.08 -15.06
CA GLU A 3 -13.64 -7.35 -13.63
C GLU A 3 -14.36 -8.65 -13.27
N LYS A 4 -13.77 -9.43 -12.37
CA LYS A 4 -14.43 -10.62 -11.84
C LYS A 4 -15.54 -10.15 -10.89
N SER A 5 -16.71 -10.77 -10.93
CA SER A 5 -17.90 -10.32 -10.19
C SER A 5 -17.77 -10.36 -8.65
N ASP A 6 -16.72 -11.00 -8.13
CA ASP A 6 -16.36 -11.08 -6.71
C ASP A 6 -15.12 -10.23 -6.36
N SER A 7 -14.77 -9.24 -7.20
CA SER A 7 -13.67 -8.32 -6.90
C SER A 7 -14.15 -7.20 -5.97
N GLU A 8 -13.30 -6.81 -5.02
CA GLU A 8 -13.56 -5.72 -4.09
C GLU A 8 -12.52 -4.60 -4.22
N LEU A 9 -12.96 -3.36 -4.05
CA LEU A 9 -12.08 -2.18 -4.06
C LEU A 9 -11.71 -1.79 -2.63
N LEU A 10 -10.43 -1.94 -2.29
CA LEU A 10 -9.87 -1.50 -1.02
C LEU A 10 -9.02 -0.24 -1.24
N ILE A 11 -9.42 0.88 -0.63
CA ILE A 11 -8.65 2.13 -0.65
C ILE A 11 -7.85 2.26 0.65
N ILE A 12 -6.52 2.35 0.53
CA ILE A 12 -5.60 2.46 1.67
C ILE A 12 -4.91 3.82 1.60
N GLU A 13 -5.26 4.68 2.55
CA GLU A 13 -4.67 6.01 2.68
C GLU A 13 -3.17 5.92 3.00
N LYS A 14 -2.39 6.85 2.44
CA LYS A 14 -0.92 6.98 2.64
C LYS A 14 -0.08 5.78 2.19
N MET A 15 -0.67 4.80 1.49
CA MET A 15 0.09 3.71 0.88
C MET A 15 0.67 4.17 -0.46
N ASN A 16 1.95 3.90 -0.68
CA ASN A 16 2.60 4.18 -1.95
C ASN A 16 2.60 2.97 -2.90
N HIS A 17 3.26 3.11 -4.06
CA HIS A 17 3.28 2.05 -5.08
C HIS A 17 4.11 0.82 -4.70
N VAL A 18 4.93 0.86 -3.64
CA VAL A 18 5.62 -0.31 -3.09
C VAL A 18 4.88 -0.91 -1.88
N LEU A 19 3.59 -0.56 -1.73
CA LEU A 19 2.68 -1.12 -0.73
C LEU A 19 3.07 -0.81 0.72
N LYS A 20 3.80 0.28 0.92
CA LYS A 20 4.25 0.76 2.23
C LYS A 20 3.55 2.06 2.58
N GLU A 21 3.38 2.31 3.86
CA GLU A 21 2.99 3.62 4.35
C GLU A 21 4.11 4.61 4.09
N ALA A 22 3.76 5.76 3.50
CA ALA A 22 4.72 6.77 3.11
C ALA A 22 4.19 8.18 3.40
N PRO A 23 5.08 9.13 3.76
CA PRO A 23 4.74 10.54 3.80
C PRO A 23 4.31 11.08 2.44
N ALA A 24 3.50 12.14 2.43
CA ALA A 24 3.11 12.84 1.21
C ALA A 24 4.27 13.62 0.58
N ASP A 25 5.32 13.92 1.35
CA ASP A 25 6.50 14.60 0.83
C ASP A 25 7.32 13.63 -0.05
N ARG A 26 7.84 14.16 -1.16
CA ARG A 26 8.52 13.36 -2.18
C ARG A 26 9.77 12.65 -1.65
N ALA A 27 10.55 13.32 -0.79
CA ALA A 27 11.82 12.78 -0.31
C ALA A 27 11.58 11.63 0.67
N GLY A 28 10.66 11.81 1.62
CA GLY A 28 10.19 10.79 2.55
C GLY A 28 9.57 9.60 1.82
N ASN A 29 8.71 9.84 0.83
CA ASN A 29 8.15 8.77 0.01
C ASN A 29 9.23 7.97 -0.72
N LEU A 30 10.21 8.63 -1.35
CA LEU A 30 11.28 7.95 -2.06
C LEU A 30 12.16 7.10 -1.12
N ALA A 31 12.42 7.57 0.10
CA ALA A 31 13.19 6.83 1.08
C ALA A 31 12.55 5.47 1.44
N THR A 32 11.23 5.33 1.33
CA THR A 32 10.53 4.06 1.61
C THR A 32 10.80 2.97 0.57
N TYR A 33 11.17 3.34 -0.67
CA TYR A 33 11.46 2.38 -1.74
C TYR A 33 12.75 1.60 -1.48
N THR A 34 13.71 2.23 -0.81
CA THR A 34 15.04 1.65 -0.56
C THR A 34 15.20 1.07 0.83
N ASN A 35 14.19 1.19 1.70
CA ASN A 35 14.26 0.69 3.08
C ASN A 35 13.56 -0.68 3.22
N PRO A 36 14.29 -1.80 3.28
CA PRO A 36 13.69 -3.14 3.39
C PRO A 36 13.07 -3.43 4.76
N GLU A 37 13.46 -2.68 5.81
CA GLU A 37 12.96 -2.88 7.17
C GLU A 37 11.54 -2.33 7.37
N LEU A 38 11.05 -1.50 6.44
CA LEU A 38 9.70 -0.97 6.50
C LEU A 38 8.68 -2.08 6.16
N PRO A 39 7.70 -2.34 7.05
CA PRO A 39 6.66 -3.31 6.79
C PRO A 39 5.73 -2.85 5.67
N LEU A 40 4.94 -3.78 5.14
CA LEU A 40 3.79 -3.45 4.30
C LEU A 40 2.79 -2.60 5.09
N SER A 41 1.99 -1.82 4.38
CA SER A 41 0.94 -1.01 4.99
C SER A 41 -0.01 -1.87 5.82
N SER A 42 -0.30 -1.40 7.03
CA SER A 42 -1.19 -2.09 7.96
C SER A 42 -2.58 -2.34 7.34
N GLY A 43 -3.11 -1.36 6.61
CA GLY A 43 -4.39 -1.47 5.91
C GLY A 43 -4.40 -2.55 4.83
N LEU A 44 -3.27 -2.79 4.14
CA LEU A 44 -3.15 -3.86 3.15
C LEU A 44 -3.21 -5.23 3.84
N VAL A 45 -2.43 -5.39 4.91
CA VAL A 45 -2.38 -6.66 5.66
C VAL A 45 -3.76 -7.00 6.22
N SER A 46 -4.47 -6.02 6.78
CA SER A 46 -5.83 -6.24 7.28
C SER A 46 -6.81 -6.64 6.18
N GLY A 47 -6.82 -5.96 5.03
CA GLY A 47 -7.79 -6.20 3.97
C GLY A 47 -7.58 -7.47 3.15
N ILE A 48 -6.44 -8.16 3.29
CA ILE A 48 -6.19 -9.45 2.62
C ILE A 48 -6.34 -10.66 3.54
N ILE A 49 -6.42 -10.45 4.86
CA ILE A 49 -6.54 -11.52 5.86
C ILE A 49 -8.01 -11.86 6.15
N GLU A 50 -8.96 -11.01 5.73
CA GLU A 50 -10.40 -11.26 5.86
C GLU A 50 -10.88 -12.55 5.17
#